data_AF-A0A0S8HIC5-F1
#
_entry.id   AF-A0A0S8HIC5-F1
#
_cell.length_a   1.000
_cell.length_b   1.000
_cell.length_c   1.000
_cell.angle_alpha   90.00
_cell.angle_beta   90.00
_cell.angle_gamma   90.00
#
_symmetry.space_group_name_H-M   'P 1'
#
loop_
_entity.id
_entity.type
_entity.pdbx_description
1 polymer ?
#
loop_
_entity_poly.entity_id
_entity_poly.type
_entity_poly.pdbx_seq_one_letter_code
_entity_poly.pdbx_strand_id
1 'polypeptide(L)' 'MAKKKEIIPDFDDIVFENRNKEYGAYILRKKYHRTAIMALIVGIMVLCAAVITPYFRATTIQAKERKKERE' A
#
# COMPACT_ATOMS: atom_id res chain seq x y z
N MET A 1 30.01 -17.32 -21.86
CA MET A 1 29.00 -16.72 -22.78
C MET A 1 27.85 -16.19 -21.93
N ALA A 2 27.67 -14.87 -21.85
CA ALA A 2 26.58 -14.28 -21.07
C ALA A 2 25.25 -14.51 -21.78
N LYS A 3 24.25 -15.05 -21.07
CA LYS A 3 22.91 -15.29 -21.60
C LYS A 3 22.24 -13.93 -21.87
N LYS A 4 22.00 -13.60 -23.13
CA LYS A 4 21.24 -12.39 -23.51
C LYS A 4 19.86 -12.49 -22.89
N LYS A 5 19.51 -11.55 -22.01
CA LYS A 5 18.17 -11.46 -21.43
C LYS A 5 17.25 -10.91 -22.52
N GLU A 6 16.43 -11.78 -23.10
CA GLU A 6 15.34 -11.38 -23.99
C GLU A 6 14.36 -10.54 -23.15
N ILE A 7 14.35 -9.23 -23.39
CA ILE A 7 13.41 -8.31 -22.75
C ILE A 7 12.13 -8.39 -23.57
N ILE A 8 11.18 -9.20 -23.09
CA ILE A 8 9.85 -9.26 -23.67
C ILE A 8 9.11 -7.99 -23.23
N PRO A 9 8.58 -7.18 -24.15
CA PRO A 9 7.82 -5.98 -23.80
C PRO A 9 6.56 -6.35 -23.01
N ASP A 10 6.13 -5.47 -22.10
CA ASP A 10 4.89 -5.70 -21.37
C ASP A 10 3.69 -5.71 -22.32
N PHE A 11 2.63 -6.39 -21.91
CA PHE A 11 1.39 -6.46 -22.70
C PHE A 11 0.83 -5.07 -23.04
N ASP A 12 0.84 -4.14 -22.09
CA ASP A 12 0.44 -2.75 -22.32
C ASP A 12 1.36 -2.04 -23.34
N ASP A 13 2.63 -2.42 -23.44
CA ASP A 13 3.56 -1.82 -24.40
C ASP A 13 3.26 -2.32 -25.82
N ILE A 14 2.87 -3.60 -25.96
CA ILE A 14 2.46 -4.23 -27.22
C ILE A 14 1.10 -3.68 -27.70
N VAL A 15 0.09 -3.67 -26.82
CA VAL A 15 -1.28 -3.21 -27.16
C VAL A 15 -1.28 -1.75 -27.61
N PHE A 16 -0.39 -0.92 -27.05
CA PHE A 16 -0.29 0.50 -27.36
C PHE A 16 0.90 0.84 -28.28
N GLU A 17 1.52 -0.14 -28.94
CA GLU A 17 2.70 0.09 -29.79
C GLU A 17 2.46 1.11 -30.90
N ASN A 18 1.30 1.01 -31.58
CA ASN A 18 0.89 1.89 -32.68
C ASN A 18 -0.23 2.87 -32.30
N ARG A 19 -0.36 3.20 -31.00
CA ARG A 19 -1.43 4.06 -30.48
C ARG A 19 -0.84 5.23 -29.69
N ASN A 20 -1.60 6.31 -29.58
CA ASN A 20 -1.19 7.42 -28.73
C ASN A 20 -1.17 7.00 -27.25
N LYS A 21 0.02 6.87 -26.67
CA LYS A 21 0.22 6.52 -25.25
C LYS A 21 -0.09 7.68 -24.31
N GLU A 22 -0.13 8.91 -24.83
CA GLU A 22 -0.33 10.12 -24.02
C GLU A 22 -1.79 10.41 -23.69
N TYR A 23 -2.75 9.77 -24.37
CA TYR A 23 -4.20 9.95 -24.10
C TYR A 23 -4.66 9.32 -22.76
N GLY A 24 -3.74 9.07 -21.83
CA GLY A 24 -4.01 8.71 -20.44
C GLY A 24 -4.29 7.22 -20.18
N ALA A 25 -4.91 6.50 -21.12
CA ALA A 25 -5.30 5.09 -20.93
C ALA A 25 -4.11 4.13 -20.69
N TYR A 26 -2.98 4.38 -21.33
CA TYR A 26 -1.72 3.63 -21.12
C TYR A 26 -1.13 3.93 -19.73
N ILE A 27 -1.07 5.22 -19.38
CA ILE A 27 -0.52 5.68 -18.09
C ILE A 27 -1.34 5.13 -16.92
N LEU A 28 -2.67 5.10 -17.05
CA LEU A 28 -3.55 4.60 -16.01
C LEU A 28 -3.29 3.11 -15.71
N ARG A 29 -3.14 2.28 -16.75
CA ARG A 29 -2.83 0.85 -16.60
C ARG A 29 -1.45 0.64 -15.99
N LYS A 30 -0.43 1.34 -16.50
CA LYS A 30 0.96 1.22 -16.00
C LYS A 30 1.09 1.68 -14.54
N LYS A 31 0.31 2.68 -14.11
CA LYS A 31 0.35 3.21 -12.73
C LYS A 31 -0.62 2.52 -11.76
N TYR A 32 -1.60 1.75 -12.25
CA TYR A 32 -2.66 1.15 -11.44
C TYR A 32 -2.12 0.35 -10.24
N HIS A 33 -1.13 -0.50 -10.49
CA HIS A 33 -0.54 -1.35 -9.45
C HIS A 33 0.02 -0.53 -8.27
N ARG A 34 0.73 0.58 -8.57
CA ARG A 34 1.29 1.46 -7.54
C ARG A 34 0.17 2.11 -6.71
N THR A 35 -0.86 2.61 -7.37
CA THR A 35 -2.01 3.23 -6.71
C THR A 35 -2.76 2.21 -5.83
N ALA A 36 -2.96 1.00 -6.33
CA ALA A 36 -3.63 -0.08 -5.59
C ALA A 36 -2.87 -0.47 -4.32
N ILE A 37 -1.54 -0.62 -4.39
CA ILE A 37 -0.71 -0.90 -3.22
C ILE A 37 -0.75 0.25 -2.21
N MET A 38 -0.66 1.50 -2.67
CA MET A 38 -0.75 2.65 -1.79
C MET A 38 -2.10 2.70 -1.06
N ALA A 39 -3.20 2.47 -1.77
CA ALA A 39 -4.53 2.39 -1.17
C ALA A 39 -4.63 1.27 -0.13
N LEU A 40 -4.08 0.09 -0.43
CA LEU A 40 -4.06 -1.03 0.50
C LEU A 40 -3.28 -0.71 1.79
N ILE A 41 -2.08 -0.13 1.67
CA ILE A 41 -1.26 0.25 2.82
C ILE A 41 -1.98 1.27 3.70
N VAL A 42 -2.56 2.31 3.08
CA VAL A 42 -3.33 3.32 3.82
C VAL A 42 -4.53 2.69 4.53
N GLY A 43 -5.26 1.80 3.84
CA GLY A 43 -6.37 1.06 4.45
C GLY A 43 -5.96 0.24 5.65
N ILE A 44 -4.85 -0.50 5.55
CA ILE A 44 -4.30 -1.28 6.68
C ILE A 44 -3.92 -0.35 7.84
N MET A 45 -3.25 0.78 7.57
CA MET A 45 -2.88 1.72 8.63
C MET A 45 -4.10 2.27 9.38
N VAL A 46 -5.16 2.62 8.65
CA VAL A 46 -6.41 3.10 9.26
C VAL A 46 -7.05 2.02 10.14
N LEU A 47 -7.12 0.78 9.66
CA LEU A 47 -7.66 -0.34 10.44
C LEU A 47 -6.82 -0.65 11.67
N CYS A 48 -5.49 -0.66 11.53
CA CYS A 48 -4.57 -0.82 12.66
C CYS A 48 -4.79 0.29 13.69
N ALA A 49 -4.86 1.55 13.27
CA ALA A 49 -5.09 2.67 14.19
C ALA A 49 -6.43 2.55 14.92
N ALA A 50 -7.49 2.11 14.24
CA ALA A 50 -8.82 1.90 14.83
C ALA A 50 -8.80 0.83 15.94
N VAL A 51 -7.99 -0.23 15.80
CA VAL A 51 -7.87 -1.30 16.81
C VAL A 51 -6.87 -0.94 17.92
N ILE A 52 -5.72 -0.38 17.55
CA ILE A 52 -4.62 -0.02 18.46
C ILE A 52 -5.07 1.08 19.42
N THR A 53 -5.82 2.09 18.96
CA THR A 53 -6.22 3.22 19.79
C THR A 53 -6.98 2.82 21.06
N PRO A 54 -8.10 2.07 21.01
CA PRO A 54 -8.77 1.63 22.23
C PRO A 54 -7.94 0.63 23.03
N TYR A 55 -7.18 -0.25 22.37
CA TYR A 55 -6.33 -1.24 23.06
C TYR A 55 -5.27 -0.57 23.94
N PHE A 56 -4.54 0.42 23.41
CA PHE A 56 -3.54 1.17 24.17
C PHE A 56 -4.17 2.06 25.25
N ARG A 57 -5.36 2.62 25.01
CA ARG A 57 -6.09 3.37 26.06
C ARG A 57 -6.48 2.45 27.21
N ALA A 58 -7.01 1.27 26.93
CA ALA A 58 -7.41 0.32 27.96
C ALA A 58 -6.22 -0.14 28.82
N THR A 59 -5.05 -0.39 28.22
CA THR A 59 -3.86 -0.82 28.96
C THR A 59 -3.24 0.31 29.79
N THR A 60 -3.22 1.54 29.28
CA THR A 60 -2.70 2.70 30.01
C THR A 60 -3.59 3.13 31.17
N ILE A 61 -4.91 3.04 31.03
CA ILE A 61 -5.87 3.30 32.12
C ILE A 61 -5.63 2.33 33.28
N GLN A 62 -5.57 1.02 33.00
CA GLN A 62 -5.30 0.01 34.04
C GLN A 62 -3.93 0.17 34.71
N ALA A 63 -2.91 0.58 33.97
CA ALA A 63 -1.58 0.85 34.53
C ALA A 63 -1.59 2.08 35.47
N LYS A 64 -2.43 3.08 35.18
CA LYS A 64 -2.61 4.27 36.02
C LYS A 64 -3.37 3.94 37.31
N GLU A 65 -4.41 3.11 37.24
CA GLU A 65 -5.17 2.70 38.43
C GLU A 65 -4.34 1.84 39.39
N ARG A 66 -3.57 0.87 38.88
CA ARG A 66 -2.67 0.04 39.70
C ARG A 66 -1.56 0.82 40.43
N LYS A 67 -1.17 1.98 39.93
CA LYS A 67 -0.21 2.86 40.63
C LYS A 67 -0.89 3.66 41.74
N LYS A 68 -2.13 4.08 41.52
CA LYS A 68 -2.92 4.85 42.49
C LYS A 68 -3.36 4.03 43.70
N GLU A 69 -3.50 2.71 43.54
CA GLU A 69 -3.74 1.78 44.68
C GLU A 69 -2.48 1.49 45.52
N ARG A 70 -1.29 1.85 45.03
CA ARG A 70 -0.01 1.61 45.71
C ARG A 70 0.55 2.85 46.43
N GLU A 71 -0.04 4.02 46.21
CA GLU A 71 0.22 5.27 46.92
C GLU A 71 -0.80 5.46 48.04
#